data_AF-X1VWG1-F1
#
_entry.id   AF-X1VWG1-F1
#
_cell.length_a   1.000
_cell.length_b   1.000
_cell.length_c   1.000
_cell.angle_alpha   90.00
_cell.angle_beta   90.00
_cell.angle_gamma   90.00
#
_symmetry.space_group_name_H-M   'P 1'
#
loop_
_entity.id
_entity.type
_entity.pdbx_description
1 polymer ?
#
loop_
_entity_poly.entity_id
_entity_poly.type
_entity_poly.pdbx_seq_one_letter_code
_entity_poly.pdbx_strand_id
1 'polypeptide(L)'
;GFNLLVRRWMVAATKKLDLPLVPFKGIKQIASASETQTDETLTWDTGVAELIEAPIQIGSLSYTPGTDDEPCPVLIDLDMGDIRVPVAIMGTAGETETPVEALAPKDQLVISYTAQGRTVTREILYTVPTGESTIPVTALIDQLRTQYSPVDYASVVFEIFDESLGEDNYAIIEGLEIVANITTLSDDTPLYEAKIKATKTAPVAVDGKATYVNYTPLADAKLELTKQDTSFITWRRYSDLAGYQPLAQT
;
A
#
# COMPACT_ATOMS: atom_id res chain seq x y z
N GLY A 1 -39.87 -6.13 16.56
CA GLY A 1 -39.06 -7.37 16.69
C GLY A 1 -38.24 -7.27 17.96
N PHE A 2 -38.22 -8.33 18.77
CA PHE A 2 -37.49 -8.31 20.04
C PHE A 2 -36.00 -8.58 19.78
N ASN A 3 -35.12 -7.70 20.23
CA ASN A 3 -33.67 -7.88 20.05
C ASN A 3 -33.20 -9.07 20.91
N LEU A 4 -32.98 -10.21 20.24
CA LEU A 4 -32.64 -11.48 20.87
C LEU A 4 -31.33 -11.41 21.69
N LEU A 5 -30.44 -10.49 21.34
CA LEU A 5 -29.11 -10.32 21.91
C LEU A 5 -29.19 -9.60 23.26
N VAL A 6 -29.98 -8.52 23.33
CA VAL A 6 -30.31 -7.82 24.58
C VAL A 6 -31.01 -8.78 25.56
N ARG A 7 -31.96 -9.59 25.07
CA ARG A 7 -32.64 -10.59 25.91
C ARG A 7 -31.67 -11.63 26.48
N ARG A 8 -30.72 -12.12 25.68
CA ARG A 8 -29.73 -13.11 26.12
C ARG A 8 -28.76 -12.54 27.15
N TRP A 9 -28.30 -11.30 26.96
CA TRP A 9 -27.45 -10.60 27.92
C TRP A 9 -28.15 -10.35 29.25
N MET A 10 -29.39 -9.85 29.21
CA MET A 10 -30.18 -9.64 30.43
C MET A 10 -30.39 -10.97 31.16
N VAL A 11 -30.77 -12.04 30.46
CA VAL A 11 -31.02 -13.35 31.09
C VAL A 11 -29.73 -13.99 31.65
N ALA A 12 -28.60 -13.87 30.96
CA ALA A 12 -27.32 -14.40 31.43
C ALA A 12 -26.86 -13.67 32.71
N ALA A 13 -26.96 -12.33 32.72
CA ALA A 13 -26.65 -11.51 33.89
C ALA A 13 -27.53 -11.85 35.10
N THR A 14 -28.84 -12.02 34.91
CA THR A 14 -29.76 -12.36 36.01
C THR A 14 -29.58 -13.79 36.54
N LYS A 15 -29.10 -14.72 35.70
CA LYS A 15 -28.91 -16.13 36.07
C LYS A 15 -27.50 -16.49 36.53
N LYS A 16 -26.59 -15.52 36.66
CA LYS A 16 -25.16 -15.74 36.98
C LYS A 16 -24.49 -16.78 36.04
N LEU A 17 -24.92 -16.80 34.79
CA LEU A 17 -24.26 -17.59 33.74
C LEU A 17 -23.13 -16.74 33.16
N ASP A 18 -22.12 -17.38 32.60
CA ASP A 18 -21.06 -16.68 31.89
C ASP A 18 -21.68 -15.73 30.84
N LEU A 19 -21.26 -14.47 30.89
CA LEU A 19 -21.75 -13.46 29.96
C LEU A 19 -21.36 -13.89 28.54
N PRO A 20 -22.25 -13.68 27.54
CA PRO A 20 -21.87 -13.91 26.16
C PRO A 20 -20.63 -13.06 25.82
N LEU A 21 -19.67 -13.65 25.11
CA LEU A 21 -18.48 -12.94 24.66
C LEU A 21 -18.88 -11.64 23.95
N VAL A 22 -18.15 -10.56 24.25
CA VAL A 22 -18.36 -9.27 23.59
C VAL A 22 -18.16 -9.49 22.09
N PRO A 23 -19.14 -9.18 21.24
CA PRO A 23 -18.97 -9.38 19.81
C PRO A 23 -17.83 -8.50 19.30
N PHE A 24 -16.97 -9.07 18.46
CA PHE A 24 -16.01 -8.27 17.71
C PHE A 24 -16.80 -7.35 16.77
N LYS A 25 -16.61 -6.04 16.97
CA LYS A 25 -17.07 -5.03 16.02
C LYS A 25 -15.92 -4.81 15.06
N GLY A 26 -16.11 -5.16 13.80
CA GLY A 26 -15.15 -4.92 12.74
C GLY A 26 -15.89 -4.48 11.48
N ILE A 27 -15.24 -3.66 10.66
CA ILE A 27 -15.73 -3.37 9.31
C ILE A 27 -15.34 -4.57 8.45
N LYS A 28 -16.32 -5.20 7.79
CA LYS A 28 -16.07 -6.27 6.83
C LYS A 28 -16.53 -5.78 5.47
N GLN A 29 -15.58 -5.57 4.58
CA GLN A 29 -15.86 -5.20 3.20
C GLN A 29 -16.50 -6.39 2.49
N ILE A 30 -17.69 -6.17 1.94
CA ILE A 30 -18.27 -7.03 0.92
C ILE A 30 -18.10 -6.24 -0.37
N ALA A 31 -17.06 -6.55 -1.14
CA ALA A 31 -16.88 -5.94 -2.45
C ALA A 31 -18.06 -6.40 -3.33
N SER A 32 -19.05 -5.53 -3.52
CA SER A 32 -20.23 -5.85 -4.34
C SER A 32 -19.97 -5.65 -5.83
N ALA A 33 -19.00 -4.82 -6.20
CA ALA A 33 -18.47 -4.65 -7.55
C ALA A 33 -17.09 -3.98 -7.48
N SER A 34 -16.19 -4.30 -8.41
CA SER A 34 -14.98 -3.51 -8.65
C SER A 34 -15.33 -2.46 -9.70
N GLU A 35 -15.01 -1.20 -9.41
CA GLU A 35 -15.13 -0.12 -10.38
C GLU A 35 -13.73 0.38 -10.77
N THR A 36 -13.62 0.95 -11.97
CA THR A 36 -12.40 1.64 -12.40
C THR A 36 -12.65 3.13 -12.24
N GLN A 37 -11.76 3.79 -11.50
CA GLN A 37 -11.72 5.25 -11.41
C GLN A 37 -10.47 5.71 -12.15
N THR A 38 -10.67 6.49 -13.22
CA THR A 38 -9.58 6.96 -14.08
C THR A 38 -9.40 8.45 -13.97
N ASP A 39 -8.15 8.89 -14.10
CA ASP A 39 -7.80 10.30 -14.33
C ASP A 39 -8.28 11.28 -13.27
N GLU A 40 -8.23 10.87 -12.00
CA GLU A 40 -8.43 11.80 -10.89
C GLU A 40 -7.29 12.84 -10.92
N THR A 41 -7.66 14.12 -11.03
CA THR A 41 -6.68 15.21 -11.06
C THR A 41 -6.17 15.49 -9.66
N LEU A 42 -4.85 15.46 -9.49
CA LEU A 42 -4.22 15.64 -8.20
C LEU A 42 -3.85 17.11 -7.99
N THR A 43 -4.09 17.60 -6.77
CA THR A 43 -3.58 18.90 -6.34
C THR A 43 -2.50 18.66 -5.30
N TRP A 44 -1.26 19.00 -5.64
CA TRP A 44 -0.11 18.84 -4.76
C TRP A 44 0.05 20.04 -3.81
N ASP A 45 0.17 19.76 -2.52
CA ASP A 45 0.62 20.69 -1.49
C ASP A 45 1.86 20.12 -0.80
N THR A 46 2.99 20.82 -0.95
CA THR A 46 4.26 20.46 -0.28
C THR A 46 4.66 18.98 -0.51
N GLY A 47 4.42 18.46 -1.73
CA GLY A 47 4.75 17.07 -2.10
C GLY A 47 3.77 16.01 -1.61
N VAL A 48 2.60 16.42 -1.09
CA VAL A 48 1.49 15.55 -0.73
C VAL A 48 0.28 15.90 -1.58
N ALA A 49 -0.43 14.90 -2.11
CA ALA A 49 -1.72 15.10 -2.75
C ALA A 49 -2.78 14.27 -2.04
N GLU A 50 -3.88 14.92 -1.68
CA GLU A 50 -5.08 14.24 -1.18
C GLU A 50 -5.82 13.59 -2.34
N LEU A 51 -6.29 12.36 -2.11
CA LEU A 51 -7.12 11.64 -3.05
C LEU A 51 -8.58 11.96 -2.74
N ILE A 52 -9.28 12.49 -3.74
CA ILE A 52 -10.71 12.81 -3.74
C ILE A 52 -11.51 11.52 -3.52
N GLU A 53 -11.15 10.46 -4.24
CA GLU A 53 -11.72 9.14 -4.03
C GLU A 53 -10.90 8.41 -2.97
N ALA A 54 -11.46 8.28 -1.77
CA ALA A 54 -10.79 7.66 -0.61
C ALA A 54 -11.31 6.23 -0.36
N PRO A 55 -10.83 5.19 -1.08
CA PRO A 55 -11.23 3.83 -0.78
C PRO A 55 -10.67 3.36 0.56
N ILE A 56 -11.34 2.38 1.16
CA ILE A 56 -10.83 1.66 2.34
C ILE A 56 -9.52 0.92 2.03
N GLN A 57 -9.34 0.51 0.78
CA GLN A 57 -8.11 -0.11 0.31
C GLN A 57 -7.79 0.42 -1.08
N ILE A 58 -6.60 0.97 -1.26
CA ILE A 58 -6.12 1.40 -2.57
C ILE A 58 -5.62 0.17 -3.33
N GLY A 59 -6.56 -0.57 -3.91
CA GLY A 59 -6.24 -1.60 -4.88
C GLY A 59 -5.67 -0.94 -6.13
N SER A 60 -4.36 -1.03 -6.34
CA SER A 60 -3.71 -0.71 -7.63
C SER A 60 -3.87 0.74 -8.11
N LEU A 61 -3.53 1.73 -7.29
CA LEU A 61 -3.28 3.10 -7.76
C LEU A 61 -2.04 3.18 -8.66
N SER A 62 -2.19 3.74 -9.85
CA SER A 62 -1.11 4.18 -10.74
C SER A 62 -1.08 5.71 -10.78
N TYR A 63 0.11 6.27 -10.89
CA TYR A 63 0.32 7.70 -11.07
C TYR A 63 0.82 7.98 -12.48
N THR A 64 0.19 8.95 -13.13
CA THR A 64 0.67 9.53 -14.38
C THR A 64 1.24 10.92 -14.04
N PRO A 65 2.56 11.14 -14.21
CA PRO A 65 3.18 12.44 -13.95
C PRO A 65 2.60 13.52 -14.87
N GLY A 66 2.57 14.75 -14.37
CA GLY A 66 2.25 15.91 -15.21
C GLY A 66 3.37 16.24 -16.18
N THR A 67 3.11 17.17 -17.09
CA THR A 67 4.00 17.46 -18.24
C THR A 67 5.43 17.88 -17.86
N ASP A 68 5.61 18.47 -16.67
CA ASP A 68 6.89 18.97 -16.17
C ASP A 68 7.41 18.18 -14.94
N ASP A 69 6.73 17.10 -14.54
CA ASP A 69 7.12 16.31 -13.38
C ASP A 69 8.07 15.18 -13.76
N GLU A 70 9.00 14.84 -12.86
CA GLU A 70 9.77 13.61 -13.01
C GLU A 70 8.85 12.38 -12.86
N PRO A 71 9.06 11.33 -13.66
CA PRO A 71 8.32 10.09 -13.52
C PRO A 71 8.59 9.49 -12.15
N CYS A 72 7.55 8.95 -11.51
CA CYS A 72 7.68 8.20 -10.26
C CYS A 72 7.65 6.70 -10.58
N PRO A 73 8.81 6.06 -10.83
CA PRO A 73 8.89 4.67 -11.26
C PRO A 73 8.51 3.66 -10.19
N VAL A 74 8.43 4.06 -8.91
CA VAL A 74 8.15 3.14 -7.80
C VAL A 74 7.04 3.68 -6.91
N LEU A 75 6.08 2.82 -6.58
CA LEU A 75 4.95 3.13 -5.70
C LEU A 75 4.93 2.12 -4.56
N ILE A 76 4.70 2.56 -3.32
CA ILE A 76 4.53 1.68 -2.16
C ILE A 76 3.19 1.91 -1.47
N ASP A 77 2.47 0.83 -1.23
CA ASP A 77 1.34 0.79 -0.31
C ASP A 77 1.85 0.60 1.11
N LEU A 78 1.68 1.59 1.99
CA LEU A 78 2.25 1.56 3.33
C LEU A 78 1.56 0.53 4.25
N ASP A 79 0.30 0.20 3.99
CA ASP A 79 -0.48 -0.69 4.84
C ASP A 79 -0.12 -2.16 4.58
N MET A 80 0.21 -2.47 3.33
CA MET A 80 0.59 -3.82 2.93
C MET A 80 2.09 -4.02 2.76
N GLY A 81 2.86 -2.93 2.63
CA GLY A 81 4.27 -2.97 2.23
C GLY A 81 4.47 -3.38 0.77
N ASP A 82 3.40 -3.31 -0.04
CA ASP A 82 3.42 -3.76 -1.44
C ASP A 82 4.04 -2.70 -2.33
N ILE A 83 5.06 -3.10 -3.08
CA ILE A 83 5.85 -2.22 -3.95
C ILE A 83 5.50 -2.55 -5.40
N ARG A 84 5.33 -1.49 -6.19
CA ARG A 84 4.92 -1.54 -7.59
C ARG A 84 5.83 -0.69 -8.46
N VAL A 85 6.23 -1.28 -9.56
CA VAL A 85 6.95 -0.64 -10.65
C VAL A 85 6.02 -0.59 -11.86
N PRO A 86 5.25 0.51 -12.08
CA PRO A 86 4.29 0.62 -13.17
C PRO A 86 4.95 0.72 -14.55
N VAL A 87 6.19 1.20 -14.61
CA VAL A 87 6.99 1.37 -15.84
C VAL A 87 8.38 0.82 -15.57
N ALA A 88 8.96 0.11 -16.53
CA ALA A 88 10.28 -0.48 -16.38
C ALA A 88 11.33 0.61 -16.10
N ILE A 89 12.22 0.35 -15.14
CA ILE A 89 13.35 1.23 -14.81
C ILE A 89 14.52 0.80 -15.66
N MET A 90 15.15 1.74 -16.33
CA MET A 90 16.21 1.48 -17.31
C MET A 90 17.57 2.07 -16.90
N GLY A 91 17.59 3.04 -15.98
CA GLY A 91 18.82 3.72 -15.58
C GLY A 91 19.11 3.72 -14.08
N THR A 92 20.37 3.97 -13.76
CA THR A 92 20.88 4.03 -12.38
C THR A 92 20.33 5.22 -11.61
N ALA A 93 19.83 6.26 -12.27
CA ALA A 93 19.16 7.41 -11.63
C ALA A 93 17.62 7.28 -11.60
N GLY A 94 17.06 6.12 -11.96
CA GLY A 94 15.62 5.85 -11.93
C GLY A 94 14.87 6.21 -13.20
N GLU A 95 15.57 6.46 -14.31
CA GLU A 95 14.97 6.85 -15.58
C GLU A 95 14.14 5.71 -16.21
N THR A 96 13.00 6.06 -16.80
CA THR A 96 12.03 5.09 -17.36
C THR A 96 12.01 4.99 -18.90
N GLU A 97 12.65 5.93 -19.62
CA GLU A 97 12.60 5.96 -21.09
C GLU A 97 13.97 6.17 -21.77
N THR A 98 14.83 7.03 -21.23
CA THR A 98 16.17 7.28 -21.79
C THR A 98 17.16 7.51 -20.64
N PRO A 99 17.87 6.46 -20.20
CA PRO A 99 18.80 6.58 -19.09
C PRO A 99 20.10 7.28 -19.52
N VAL A 100 20.66 8.10 -18.62
CA VAL A 100 22.02 8.64 -18.81
C VAL A 100 23.05 7.53 -18.59
N GLU A 101 22.81 6.69 -17.59
CA GLU A 101 23.59 5.51 -17.25
C GLU A 101 22.63 4.31 -17.17
N ALA A 102 22.83 3.32 -18.05
CA ALA A 102 21.95 2.17 -18.13
C ALA A 102 22.21 1.18 -16.98
N LEU A 103 21.15 0.54 -16.50
CA LEU A 103 21.28 -0.55 -15.53
C LEU A 103 22.08 -1.72 -16.13
N ALA A 104 22.92 -2.31 -15.31
CA ALA A 104 23.72 -3.48 -15.61
C ALA A 104 23.26 -4.68 -14.76
N PRO A 105 23.64 -5.91 -15.17
CA PRO A 105 23.46 -7.09 -14.33
C PRO A 105 24.02 -6.88 -12.93
N LYS A 106 23.25 -7.33 -11.94
CA LYS A 106 23.46 -7.21 -10.49
C LYS A 106 23.17 -5.86 -9.85
N ASP A 107 22.86 -4.82 -10.62
CA ASP A 107 22.31 -3.60 -10.03
C ASP A 107 21.04 -3.93 -9.26
N GLN A 108 20.76 -3.17 -8.20
CA GLN A 108 19.71 -3.52 -7.25
C GLN A 108 18.78 -2.36 -7.00
N LEU A 109 17.48 -2.64 -7.02
CA LEU A 109 16.49 -1.76 -6.41
C LEU A 109 16.45 -2.04 -4.92
N VAL A 110 16.71 -1.01 -4.11
CA VAL A 110 16.69 -1.12 -2.65
C VAL A 110 15.76 -0.09 -2.04
N ILE A 111 15.27 -0.39 -0.83
CA ILE A 111 14.40 0.50 -0.05
C ILE A 111 14.93 0.66 1.37
N SER A 112 14.88 1.87 1.88
CA SER A 112 15.06 2.19 3.30
C SER A 112 13.74 2.73 3.85
N TYR A 113 13.32 2.26 5.03
CA TYR A 113 12.03 2.65 5.63
C TYR A 113 12.00 2.41 7.14
N THR A 114 11.01 2.98 7.82
CA THR A 114 10.71 2.66 9.21
C THR A 114 9.40 1.87 9.28
N ALA A 115 9.35 0.81 10.08
CA ALA A 115 8.14 0.01 10.28
C ALA A 115 8.08 -0.50 11.71
N GLN A 116 6.98 -0.24 12.41
CA GLN A 116 6.74 -0.73 13.78
C GLN A 116 7.89 -0.38 14.75
N GLY A 117 8.47 0.82 14.63
CA GLY A 117 9.60 1.27 15.45
C GLY A 117 10.96 0.65 15.09
N ARG A 118 11.07 -0.04 13.95
CA ARG A 118 12.33 -0.53 13.39
C ARG A 118 12.72 0.31 12.20
N THR A 119 14.01 0.63 12.08
CA THR A 119 14.57 1.21 10.86
C THR A 119 15.24 0.11 10.05
N VAL A 120 14.80 -0.02 8.79
CA VAL A 120 15.37 -0.92 7.79
C VAL A 120 16.14 -0.06 6.81
N THR A 121 17.38 -0.47 6.52
CA THR A 121 18.26 0.27 5.62
C THR A 121 18.62 -0.62 4.44
N ARG A 122 18.36 -0.13 3.23
CA ARG A 122 18.74 -0.75 1.95
C ARG A 122 18.34 -2.23 1.86
N GLU A 123 17.07 -2.53 2.19
CA GLU A 123 16.49 -3.83 1.89
C GLU A 123 16.45 -4.03 0.37
N ILE A 124 17.01 -5.15 -0.10
CA ILE A 124 17.04 -5.48 -1.52
C ILE A 124 15.66 -5.97 -1.94
N LEU A 125 15.06 -5.26 -2.87
CA LEU A 125 13.77 -5.63 -3.46
C LEU A 125 13.98 -6.45 -4.72
N TYR A 126 14.87 -5.99 -5.60
CA TYR A 126 15.12 -6.62 -6.88
C TYR A 126 16.60 -6.54 -7.24
N THR A 127 17.12 -7.58 -7.88
CA THR A 127 18.48 -7.61 -8.44
C THR A 127 18.37 -7.91 -9.92
N VAL A 128 18.96 -7.06 -10.77
CA VAL A 128 18.95 -7.22 -12.22
C VAL A 128 19.63 -8.54 -12.60
N PRO A 129 18.91 -9.48 -13.26
CA PRO A 129 19.49 -10.76 -13.65
C PRO A 129 20.63 -10.64 -14.67
N THR A 130 21.46 -11.66 -14.75
CA THR A 130 22.49 -11.77 -15.80
C THR A 130 21.87 -11.72 -17.19
N GLY A 131 22.32 -10.78 -18.02
CA GLY A 131 21.85 -10.61 -19.40
C GLY A 131 20.66 -9.67 -19.55
N GLU A 132 20.17 -9.11 -18.44
CA GLU A 132 19.15 -8.06 -18.43
C GLU A 132 19.79 -6.70 -18.10
N SER A 133 19.05 -5.63 -18.39
CA SER A 133 19.48 -4.23 -18.20
C SER A 133 18.33 -3.33 -17.77
N THR A 134 17.30 -3.92 -17.15
CA THR A 134 16.09 -3.22 -16.74
C THR A 134 15.50 -3.87 -15.50
N ILE A 135 14.87 -3.08 -14.63
CA ILE A 135 13.94 -3.60 -13.63
C ILE A 135 12.56 -3.64 -14.31
N PRO A 136 11.93 -4.82 -14.46
CA PRO A 136 10.71 -4.97 -15.23
C PRO A 136 9.50 -4.36 -14.52
N VAL A 137 8.45 -4.11 -15.29
CA VAL A 137 7.12 -3.77 -14.75
C VAL A 137 6.64 -4.91 -13.86
N THR A 138 6.29 -4.60 -12.62
CA THR A 138 5.77 -5.60 -11.67
C THR A 138 4.25 -5.58 -11.68
N ALA A 139 3.62 -6.68 -12.10
CA ALA A 139 2.18 -6.85 -11.96
C ALA A 139 1.79 -7.17 -10.51
N LEU A 140 0.51 -6.97 -10.15
CA LEU A 140 -0.06 -7.20 -8.81
C LEU A 140 0.17 -8.60 -8.20
N ILE A 141 0.57 -9.59 -9.00
CA ILE A 141 0.69 -11.00 -8.60
C ILE A 141 2.14 -11.38 -8.27
N ASP A 142 3.13 -10.66 -8.81
CA ASP A 142 4.58 -10.90 -8.60
C ASP A 142 5.24 -9.77 -7.80
N GLN A 143 4.47 -9.09 -6.93
CA GLN A 143 4.89 -7.83 -6.30
C GLN A 143 6.12 -7.98 -5.41
N LEU A 144 7.05 -7.04 -5.62
CA LEU A 144 8.08 -6.68 -4.66
C LEU A 144 7.41 -6.24 -3.37
N ARG A 145 7.94 -6.64 -2.21
CA ARG A 145 7.34 -6.33 -0.92
C ARG A 145 8.40 -6.10 0.13
N THR A 146 8.12 -5.18 1.04
CA THR A 146 8.94 -5.00 2.24
C THR A 146 8.85 -6.20 3.17
N GLN A 147 9.94 -6.48 3.87
CA GLN A 147 9.99 -7.50 4.91
C GLN A 147 9.05 -7.18 6.09
N TYR A 148 8.89 -5.89 6.41
CA TYR A 148 8.07 -5.42 7.52
C TYR A 148 6.96 -4.47 7.05
N SER A 149 5.78 -4.65 7.61
CA SER A 149 4.55 -3.90 7.34
C SER A 149 3.69 -3.81 8.63
N PRO A 150 2.91 -2.75 8.86
CA PRO A 150 2.80 -1.53 8.05
C PRO A 150 4.08 -0.68 8.11
N VAL A 151 4.31 0.09 7.06
CA VAL A 151 5.41 1.05 6.93
C VAL A 151 4.96 2.40 7.46
N ASP A 152 5.83 3.08 8.21
CA ASP A 152 5.55 4.38 8.79
C ASP A 152 5.51 5.44 7.66
N TYR A 153 4.50 6.30 7.70
CA TYR A 153 4.34 7.39 6.74
C TYR A 153 5.54 8.35 6.77
N ALA A 154 5.90 8.88 5.60
CA ALA A 154 7.00 9.80 5.38
C ALA A 154 8.38 9.24 5.76
N SER A 155 8.57 7.92 5.69
CA SER A 155 9.82 7.26 6.08
C SER A 155 10.56 6.57 4.93
N VAL A 156 9.95 6.47 3.74
CA VAL A 156 10.46 5.65 2.64
C VAL A 156 11.47 6.40 1.79
N VAL A 157 12.56 5.72 1.45
CA VAL A 157 13.56 6.15 0.46
C VAL A 157 13.84 4.99 -0.49
N PHE A 158 13.72 5.24 -1.79
CA PHE A 158 14.10 4.29 -2.84
C PHE A 158 15.47 4.66 -3.41
N GLU A 159 16.31 3.66 -3.59
CA GLU A 159 17.64 3.84 -4.17
C GLU A 159 17.92 2.74 -5.20
N ILE A 160 18.74 3.07 -6.20
CA ILE A 160 19.40 2.08 -7.05
C ILE A 160 20.84 1.93 -6.59
N PHE A 161 21.23 0.71 -6.29
CA PHE A 161 22.63 0.32 -6.11
C PHE A 161 23.20 -0.09 -7.46
N ASP A 162 24.29 0.56 -7.87
CA ASP A 162 25.02 0.19 -9.09
C ASP A 162 26.33 -0.52 -8.71
N GLU A 163 26.37 -1.83 -9.01
CA GLU A 163 27.48 -2.70 -8.62
C GLU A 163 28.74 -2.41 -9.45
N SER A 164 28.60 -1.82 -10.64
CA SER A 164 29.72 -1.54 -11.54
C SER A 164 30.67 -0.47 -11.00
N LEU A 165 30.16 0.43 -10.16
CA LEU A 165 30.92 1.51 -9.53
C LEU A 165 31.44 1.15 -8.12
N GLY A 166 31.08 -0.02 -7.59
CA GLY A 166 31.62 -0.59 -6.36
C GLY A 166 30.78 -0.33 -5.10
N GLU A 167 31.42 -0.42 -3.93
CA GLU A 167 30.76 -0.26 -2.64
C GLU A 167 30.26 1.18 -2.44
N ASP A 168 29.06 1.33 -1.86
CA ASP A 168 28.42 2.62 -1.55
C ASP A 168 27.96 3.51 -2.72
N ASN A 169 27.83 2.95 -3.93
CA ASN A 169 27.22 3.68 -5.04
C ASN A 169 25.69 3.54 -5.07
N TYR A 170 25.00 4.46 -4.41
CA TYR A 170 23.54 4.50 -4.31
C TYR A 170 22.99 5.83 -4.86
N ALA A 171 22.03 5.74 -5.78
CA ALA A 171 21.32 6.89 -6.32
C ALA A 171 19.86 6.88 -5.84
N ILE A 172 19.42 7.97 -5.21
CA ILE A 172 18.03 8.12 -4.77
C ILE A 172 17.13 8.39 -5.98
N ILE A 173 16.08 7.58 -6.11
CA ILE A 173 15.12 7.67 -7.21
C ILE A 173 13.78 8.22 -6.75
N GLU A 174 12.99 8.69 -7.71
CA GLU A 174 11.62 9.16 -7.46
C GLU A 174 10.69 8.00 -7.13
N GLY A 175 9.71 8.28 -6.27
CA GLY A 175 8.71 7.29 -5.86
C GLY A 175 7.55 7.92 -5.10
N LEU A 176 6.53 7.11 -4.85
CA LEU A 176 5.31 7.53 -4.15
C LEU A 176 4.98 6.61 -2.98
N GLU A 177 4.78 7.20 -1.81
CA GLU A 177 4.10 6.57 -0.69
C GLU A 177 2.59 6.71 -0.86
N ILE A 178 1.87 5.61 -0.73
CA ILE A 178 0.41 5.56 -0.83
C ILE A 178 -0.14 5.18 0.54
N VAL A 179 -1.00 6.03 1.07
CA VAL A 179 -1.69 5.83 2.35
C VAL A 179 -3.18 5.73 2.10
N ALA A 180 -3.79 4.68 2.67
CA ALA A 180 -5.23 4.42 2.59
C ALA A 180 -5.76 4.07 3.98
N ASN A 181 -5.75 5.03 4.91
CA ASN A 181 -6.01 4.72 6.32
C ASN A 181 -7.20 5.45 6.93
N ILE A 182 -7.80 4.77 7.90
CA ILE A 182 -8.73 5.36 8.85
C ILE A 182 -7.91 5.84 10.05
N THR A 183 -7.70 7.15 10.12
CA THR A 183 -7.15 7.78 11.32
C THR A 183 -8.29 8.15 12.25
N THR A 184 -8.14 7.98 13.56
CA THR A 184 -9.12 8.50 14.53
C THR A 184 -8.61 9.83 15.06
N LEU A 185 -9.40 10.89 14.93
CA LEU A 185 -9.09 12.20 15.49
C LEU A 185 -9.19 12.17 17.03
N SER A 186 -8.62 13.18 17.69
CA SER A 186 -8.64 13.31 19.15
C SER A 186 -10.04 13.43 19.76
N ASP A 187 -11.06 13.66 18.94
CA ASP A 187 -12.48 13.71 19.31
C ASP A 187 -13.23 12.39 19.02
N ASP A 188 -12.49 11.30 18.77
CA ASP A 188 -13.03 9.98 18.35
C ASP A 188 -13.73 10.00 16.97
N THR A 189 -13.58 11.06 16.18
CA THR A 189 -14.12 11.09 14.81
C THR A 189 -13.19 10.30 13.88
N PRO A 190 -13.67 9.22 13.22
CA PRO A 190 -12.89 8.54 12.20
C PRO A 190 -12.74 9.45 10.97
N LEU A 191 -11.50 9.79 10.66
CA LEU A 191 -11.10 10.49 9.45
C LEU A 191 -10.47 9.47 8.48
N TYR A 192 -11.08 9.33 7.32
CA TYR A 192 -10.46 8.58 6.22
C TYR A 192 -9.50 9.52 5.51
N GLU A 193 -8.21 9.18 5.52
CA GLU A 193 -7.18 9.89 4.76
C GLU A 193 -6.64 8.96 3.68
N ALA A 194 -7.02 9.23 2.44
CA ALA A 194 -6.38 8.66 1.27
C ALA A 194 -5.47 9.74 0.67
N LYS A 195 -4.16 9.50 0.67
CA LYS A 195 -3.18 10.47 0.19
C LYS A 195 -1.98 9.79 -0.41
N ILE A 196 -1.33 10.50 -1.32
CA ILE A 196 -0.03 10.12 -1.87
C ILE A 196 1.02 11.14 -1.49
N LYS A 197 2.26 10.69 -1.32
CA LYS A 197 3.40 11.56 -1.03
C LYS A 197 4.59 11.20 -1.90
N ALA A 198 5.21 12.20 -2.52
CA ALA A 198 6.47 12.04 -3.23
C ALA A 198 7.64 11.82 -2.27
N THR A 199 8.49 10.83 -2.58
CA THR A 199 9.61 10.43 -1.72
C THR A 199 10.83 11.32 -1.87
N LYS A 200 11.03 11.94 -3.04
CA LYS A 200 12.23 12.74 -3.35
C LYS A 200 11.86 14.15 -3.80
N THR A 201 11.35 14.32 -5.02
CA THR A 201 11.00 15.64 -5.56
C THR A 201 9.49 15.82 -5.57
N ALA A 202 9.00 16.94 -5.01
CA ALA A 202 7.58 17.26 -5.05
C ALA A 202 7.17 17.57 -6.50
N PRO A 203 6.12 16.92 -7.04
CA PRO A 203 5.52 17.29 -8.30
C PRO A 203 5.07 18.75 -8.29
N VAL A 204 5.32 19.46 -9.38
CA VAL A 204 5.01 20.88 -9.56
C VAL A 204 3.86 21.10 -10.53
N ALA A 205 3.60 20.12 -11.39
CA ALA A 205 2.56 20.21 -12.39
C ALA A 205 1.18 19.85 -11.79
N VAL A 206 0.16 20.60 -12.20
CA VAL A 206 -1.23 20.45 -11.71
C VAL A 206 -2.05 19.45 -12.54
N ASP A 207 -1.45 18.87 -13.58
CA ASP A 207 -2.07 17.91 -14.50
C ASP A 207 -1.68 16.45 -14.20
N GLY A 208 -0.95 16.19 -13.11
CA GLY A 208 -0.69 14.85 -12.61
C GLY A 208 -1.99 14.11 -12.25
N LYS A 209 -2.06 12.82 -12.60
CA LYS A 209 -3.28 12.02 -12.46
C LYS A 209 -3.07 10.76 -11.65
N ALA A 210 -4.04 10.43 -10.79
CA ALA A 210 -4.16 9.12 -10.17
C ALA A 210 -5.23 8.28 -10.90
N THR A 211 -4.96 7.00 -11.09
CA THR A 211 -5.92 6.02 -11.63
C THR A 211 -5.93 4.78 -10.75
N TYR A 212 -7.12 4.27 -10.44
CA TYR A 212 -7.31 3.05 -9.66
C TYR A 212 -7.74 1.92 -10.58
N VAL A 213 -6.93 0.87 -10.66
CA VAL A 213 -7.25 -0.29 -11.49
C VAL A 213 -8.29 -1.21 -10.79
N ASN A 214 -8.29 -1.25 -9.45
CA ASN A 214 -9.27 -2.00 -8.65
C ASN A 214 -9.71 -1.17 -7.44
N TYR A 215 -10.89 -0.55 -7.53
CA TYR A 215 -11.40 0.35 -6.52
C TYR A 215 -12.70 -0.19 -5.91
N THR A 216 -12.88 0.01 -4.60
CA THR A 216 -14.18 -0.11 -3.94
C THR A 216 -14.44 1.17 -3.15
N PRO A 217 -15.48 1.95 -3.51
CA PRO A 217 -15.84 3.15 -2.78
C PRO A 217 -16.15 2.88 -1.32
N LEU A 218 -15.79 3.82 -0.45
CA LEU A 218 -16.19 3.79 0.96
C LEU A 218 -17.72 3.72 1.13
N ALA A 219 -18.46 4.34 0.22
CA ALA A 219 -19.93 4.33 0.22
C ALA A 219 -20.52 2.91 0.14
N ASP A 220 -19.78 1.96 -0.45
CA ASP A 220 -20.20 0.56 -0.59
C ASP A 220 -19.72 -0.33 0.56
N ALA A 221 -18.92 0.21 1.48
CA ALA A 221 -18.47 -0.51 2.65
C ALA A 221 -19.62 -0.72 3.65
N LYS A 222 -19.90 -1.98 3.97
CA LYS A 222 -20.92 -2.35 4.97
C LYS A 222 -20.28 -2.76 6.28
N LEU A 223 -20.83 -2.29 7.40
CA LEU A 223 -20.46 -2.76 8.73
C LEU A 223 -21.18 -4.09 9.02
N GLU A 224 -20.45 -5.19 9.22
CA GLU A 224 -21.02 -6.47 9.62
C GLU A 224 -20.65 -6.79 11.08
N LEU A 225 -21.67 -7.06 11.90
CA LEU A 225 -21.51 -7.51 13.28
C LEU A 225 -21.56 -9.04 13.30
N THR A 226 -20.40 -9.68 13.24
CA THR A 226 -20.34 -11.15 13.26
C THR A 226 -20.34 -11.67 14.69
N LYS A 227 -21.24 -12.61 14.97
CA LYS A 227 -21.30 -13.34 16.24
C LYS A 227 -20.15 -14.35 16.29
N GLN A 228 -19.40 -14.36 17.39
CA GLN A 228 -18.39 -15.39 17.65
C GLN A 228 -19.08 -16.79 17.64
N ASP A 229 -18.47 -17.75 16.93
CA ASP A 229 -18.89 -19.15 16.70
C ASP A 229 -19.83 -19.48 15.53
N THR A 230 -19.98 -18.62 14.51
CA THR A 230 -20.60 -19.04 13.24
C THR A 230 -19.81 -18.53 12.04
N SER A 231 -19.28 -19.49 11.27
CA SER A 231 -18.57 -19.40 9.98
C SER A 231 -17.28 -18.57 9.96
N PHE A 232 -16.18 -19.27 9.68
CA PHE A 232 -14.92 -18.67 9.25
C PHE A 232 -15.10 -18.02 7.89
N ILE A 233 -14.69 -16.76 7.79
CA ILE A 233 -14.26 -16.15 6.53
C ILE A 233 -12.87 -15.59 6.82
N THR A 234 -11.85 -16.26 6.31
CA THR A 234 -10.49 -15.74 6.30
C THR A 234 -10.36 -14.80 5.11
N TRP A 235 -10.16 -13.51 5.39
CA TRP A 235 -9.38 -12.64 4.52
C TRP A 235 -8.27 -12.03 5.35
N ARG A 236 -7.04 -12.38 4.99
CA ARG A 236 -5.82 -11.61 5.18
C ARG A 236 -4.73 -12.37 4.44
N ARG A 237 -4.09 -11.70 3.47
CA ARG A 237 -2.76 -12.07 3.01
C ARG A 237 -1.82 -11.87 4.21
N TYR A 238 -1.74 -12.84 5.11
CA TYR A 238 -0.79 -12.81 6.22
C TYR A 238 0.61 -13.04 5.62
N SER A 239 1.52 -12.09 5.81
CA SER A 239 2.95 -12.39 5.77
C SER A 239 3.39 -12.74 7.19
N ASP A 240 4.09 -13.86 7.33
CA ASP A 240 5.00 -14.09 8.44
C ASP A 240 6.44 -14.08 7.91
N LEU A 241 7.39 -14.32 8.82
CA LEU A 241 8.84 -14.11 8.66
C LEU A 241 9.52 -14.88 7.50
N ALA A 242 8.78 -15.68 6.72
CA ALA A 242 9.33 -16.54 5.67
C ALA A 242 8.59 -16.50 4.31
N GLY A 243 7.69 -15.54 4.07
CA GLY A 243 6.92 -15.48 2.82
C GLY A 243 5.71 -16.43 2.82
N TYR A 244 4.81 -16.18 1.88
CA TYR A 244 3.43 -16.68 1.89
C TYR A 244 3.27 -18.20 2.08
N GLN A 245 2.38 -18.59 3.00
CA GLN A 245 1.72 -19.89 2.92
C GLN A 245 0.40 -19.76 2.14
N PRO A 246 0.23 -20.43 0.99
CA PRO A 246 -1.09 -20.57 0.37
C PRO A 246 -1.95 -21.47 1.27
N LEU A 247 -2.96 -20.89 1.92
CA LEU A 247 -3.97 -21.67 2.63
C LEU A 247 -5.03 -22.15 1.64
N ALA A 248 -5.27 -23.45 1.63
CA ALA A 248 -6.34 -24.05 0.84
C ALA A 248 -7.70 -23.45 1.25
N GLN A 249 -8.45 -22.99 0.25
CA GLN A 249 -9.83 -22.55 0.42
C GLN A 249 -10.76 -23.76 0.63
N THR A 250 -11.70 -23.64 1.56
CA THR A 250 -12.95 -24.41 1.58
C THR A 250 -14.12 -23.46 1.46
#